data_AF-A0A430R485-F1
#
_entry.id   AF-A0A430R485-F1
#
_cell.length_a   1.000
_cell.length_b   1.000
_cell.length_c   1.000
_cell.angle_alpha   90.00
_cell.angle_beta   90.00
_cell.angle_gamma   90.00
#
_symmetry.space_group_name_H-M   'P 1'
#
loop_
_entity.id
_entity.type
_entity.pdbx_description
1 polymer ?
#
loop_
_entity_poly.entity_id
_entity_poly.type
_entity_poly.pdbx_seq_one_letter_code
_entity_poly.pdbx_strand_id
1 'polypeptide(L)'
;MRPRANFYVAAGYLDPDYMRRMGVPHTGEDWNLRTGGDSDLGYPVQAVFPGTVVAAGWYRVWGNLVVVRVDPWVQELLQKALGEPLEDLYVRYGHLHHTVVTQGQQVDAGECIGSIGKGDGGRYMAHLHIDFPRMRIPPDAYPRTEAQVRAQYLDPARVWGALSFADRPNLLP
;
A
#
# COMPACT_ATOMS: atom_id res chain seq x y z
N MET A 1 -11.27 0.61 -1.44
CA MET A 1 -11.58 1.66 -2.43
C MET A 1 -10.62 1.46 -3.59
N ARG A 2 -11.01 0.79 -4.67
CA ARG A 2 -10.26 0.82 -5.93
C ARG A 2 -10.15 2.28 -6.39
N PRO A 3 -8.98 2.72 -6.84
CA PRO A 3 -8.71 4.10 -7.22
C PRO A 3 -9.26 4.37 -8.63
N ARG A 4 -10.59 4.37 -8.80
CA ARG A 4 -11.16 4.64 -10.14
C ARG A 4 -12.08 5.84 -10.22
N ALA A 5 -12.95 6.09 -9.25
CA ALA A 5 -13.83 7.26 -9.33
C ALA A 5 -13.08 8.56 -9.00
N ASN A 6 -12.41 8.62 -7.84
CA ASN A 6 -11.86 9.87 -7.32
C ASN A 6 -10.34 9.98 -7.40
N PHE A 7 -9.64 8.86 -7.58
CA PHE A 7 -8.18 8.78 -7.58
C PHE A 7 -7.59 8.47 -8.96
N TYR A 8 -6.32 8.80 -9.12
CA TYR A 8 -5.45 8.33 -10.20
C TYR A 8 -4.11 7.85 -9.62
N VAL A 9 -3.42 6.98 -10.36
CA VAL A 9 -2.06 6.53 -10.04
C VAL A 9 -1.08 7.53 -10.65
N ALA A 10 -0.35 8.25 -9.80
CA ALA A 10 0.64 9.26 -10.20
C ALA A 10 2.03 8.67 -10.48
N ALA A 11 2.38 7.59 -9.79
CA ALA A 11 3.56 6.78 -10.05
C ALA A 11 3.21 5.30 -9.85
N GLY A 12 3.58 4.47 -10.83
CA GLY A 12 3.28 3.04 -10.84
C GLY A 12 4.42 2.16 -10.31
N TYR A 13 4.15 0.87 -10.17
CA TYR A 13 5.16 -0.11 -9.78
C TYR A 13 6.29 -0.16 -10.82
N LEU A 14 7.54 -0.02 -10.36
CA LEU A 14 8.72 0.09 -11.24
C LEU A 14 8.60 1.17 -12.33
N ASP A 15 7.92 2.26 -12.03
CA ASP A 15 7.77 3.39 -12.95
C ASP A 15 9.15 3.98 -13.34
N PRO A 16 9.51 3.99 -14.64
CA PRO A 16 10.79 4.51 -15.09
C PRO A 16 10.94 6.02 -14.84
N ASP A 17 9.84 6.78 -14.80
CA ASP A 17 9.84 8.21 -14.53
C ASP A 17 10.12 8.48 -13.05
N TYR A 18 9.56 7.65 -12.17
CA TYR A 18 9.90 7.65 -10.75
C TYR A 18 11.38 7.33 -10.54
N MET A 19 11.91 6.28 -11.19
CA MET A 19 13.32 5.91 -11.10
C MET A 19 14.24 7.07 -11.54
N ARG A 20 13.93 7.75 -12.64
CA ARG A 20 14.70 8.91 -13.11
C ARG A 20 14.69 10.08 -12.13
N ARG A 21 13.57 10.31 -11.44
CA ARG A 21 13.39 11.44 -10.51
C ARG A 21 13.96 11.17 -9.11
N MET A 22 13.78 9.96 -8.61
CA MET A 22 14.05 9.60 -7.22
C MET A 22 15.35 8.77 -7.06
N GLY A 23 15.89 8.23 -8.16
CA GLY A 23 17.11 7.41 -8.14
C GLY A 23 16.96 6.04 -7.47
N VAL A 24 15.73 5.63 -7.18
CA VAL A 24 15.39 4.33 -6.58
C VAL A 24 14.14 3.74 -7.26
N PRO A 25 14.01 2.41 -7.34
CA PRO A 25 12.86 1.78 -7.95
C PRO A 25 11.60 1.98 -7.08
N HIS A 26 10.44 2.11 -7.72
CA HIS A 26 9.17 2.28 -7.02
C HIS A 26 8.56 0.93 -6.63
N THR A 27 8.18 0.77 -5.36
CA THR A 27 7.70 -0.52 -4.81
C THR A 27 6.21 -0.77 -4.97
N GLY A 28 5.44 0.25 -5.32
CA GLY A 28 3.98 0.20 -5.31
C GLY A 28 3.34 1.21 -6.22
N GLU A 29 2.23 1.80 -5.77
CA GLU A 29 1.51 2.86 -6.46
C GLU A 29 1.39 4.10 -5.55
N ASP A 30 1.56 5.28 -6.15
CA ASP A 30 1.27 6.56 -5.51
C ASP A 30 -0.09 7.05 -6.00
N TRP A 31 -1.06 7.19 -5.08
CA TRP A 31 -2.44 7.55 -5.39
C TRP A 31 -2.75 8.99 -4.98
N ASN A 32 -3.34 9.73 -5.92
CA ASN A 32 -3.75 11.12 -5.74
C ASN A 32 -5.22 11.32 -6.10
N LEU A 33 -5.94 12.23 -5.43
CA LEU A 33 -7.27 12.63 -5.89
C LEU A 33 -7.15 13.44 -7.18
N ARG A 34 -8.14 13.27 -8.04
CA ARG A 34 -8.26 13.99 -9.30
C ARG A 34 -8.48 15.50 -9.13
N THR A 35 -8.86 15.95 -7.93
CA THR A 35 -9.00 17.37 -7.58
C THR A 35 -7.65 18.10 -7.53
N GLY A 36 -6.53 17.37 -7.39
CA GLY A 36 -5.17 17.89 -7.55
C GLY A 36 -4.63 18.68 -6.35
N GLY A 37 -3.34 19.03 -6.39
CA GLY A 37 -2.66 19.72 -5.29
C GLY A 37 -2.66 18.90 -4.00
N ASP A 38 -2.78 19.58 -2.85
CA ASP A 38 -2.90 18.93 -1.53
C ASP A 38 -4.37 18.60 -1.15
N SER A 39 -5.29 18.53 -2.13
CA SER A 39 -6.70 18.20 -1.83
C SER A 39 -6.90 16.81 -1.24
N ASP A 40 -5.90 15.94 -1.37
CA ASP A 40 -5.86 14.59 -0.79
C ASP A 40 -5.60 14.63 0.71
N LEU A 41 -5.03 15.73 1.24
CA LEU A 41 -4.61 15.82 2.63
C LEU A 41 -5.79 15.59 3.58
N GLY A 42 -5.68 14.58 4.43
CA GLY A 42 -6.73 14.20 5.37
C GLY A 42 -7.80 13.27 4.77
N TYR A 43 -7.72 12.89 3.50
CA TYR A 43 -8.64 11.91 2.92
C TYR A 43 -8.49 10.55 3.63
N PRO A 44 -9.58 9.90 4.08
CA PRO A 44 -9.50 8.65 4.82
C PRO A 44 -8.82 7.53 4.04
N VAL A 45 -7.93 6.79 4.71
CA VAL A 45 -7.28 5.59 4.18
C VAL A 45 -7.86 4.38 4.90
N GLN A 46 -8.30 3.39 4.13
CA GLN A 46 -8.93 2.18 4.63
C GLN A 46 -8.06 0.95 4.32
N ALA A 47 -8.10 -0.05 5.20
CA ALA A 47 -7.44 -1.32 4.95
C ALA A 47 -8.06 -2.03 3.74
N VAL A 48 -7.25 -2.44 2.75
CA VAL A 48 -7.73 -3.12 1.54
C VAL A 48 -8.09 -4.58 1.78
N PHE A 49 -7.42 -5.22 2.75
CA PHE A 49 -7.64 -6.59 3.18
C PHE A 49 -7.73 -6.65 4.70
N PRO A 50 -8.48 -7.61 5.26
CA PRO A 50 -8.40 -7.89 6.68
C PRO A 50 -7.04 -8.47 7.05
N GLY A 51 -6.65 -8.24 8.29
CA GLY A 51 -5.37 -8.73 8.79
C GLY A 51 -4.97 -8.10 10.12
N THR A 52 -3.72 -8.36 10.49
CA THR A 52 -3.13 -7.84 11.72
C THR A 52 -2.16 -6.70 11.42
N VAL A 53 -2.31 -5.57 12.10
CA VAL A 53 -1.36 -4.45 12.02
C VAL A 53 -0.03 -4.89 12.63
N VAL A 54 1.02 -4.98 11.83
CA VAL A 54 2.38 -5.37 12.27
C VAL A 54 3.32 -4.19 12.44
N ALA A 55 2.96 -3.02 11.93
CA ALA A 55 3.62 -1.75 12.20
C ALA A 55 2.61 -0.61 12.09
N ALA A 56 2.65 0.33 13.04
CA ALA A 56 1.88 1.58 13.01
C ALA A 56 2.68 2.66 13.74
N GLY A 57 3.04 3.73 13.03
CA GLY A 57 3.82 4.82 13.62
C GLY A 57 4.62 5.59 12.60
N TRP A 58 5.53 6.43 13.08
CA TRP A 58 6.37 7.25 12.23
C TRP A 58 7.68 6.54 11.85
N TYR A 59 8.02 6.58 10.56
CA TYR A 59 9.26 6.05 10.03
C TYR A 59 9.89 7.05 9.07
N ARG A 60 11.21 7.18 9.13
CA ARG A 60 11.98 8.07 8.24
C ARG A 60 11.67 7.74 6.77
N VAL A 61 11.62 8.78 5.93
CA VAL A 61 11.16 8.75 4.53
C VAL A 61 9.65 8.58 4.39
N TRP A 62 9.06 7.60 5.07
CA TRP A 62 7.64 7.31 4.96
C TRP A 62 6.74 8.35 5.62
N GLY A 63 7.13 8.93 6.75
CA GLY A 63 6.20 9.64 7.64
C GLY A 63 5.40 8.64 8.47
N ASN A 64 4.12 8.92 8.73
CA ASN A 64 3.27 7.91 9.35
C ASN A 64 3.00 6.77 8.38
N LEU A 65 3.12 5.56 8.88
CA LEU A 65 3.04 4.31 8.13
C LEU A 65 2.13 3.34 8.89
N VAL A 66 1.35 2.57 8.14
CA VAL A 66 0.70 1.36 8.64
C VAL A 66 1.13 0.19 7.76
N VAL A 67 1.46 -0.95 8.37
CA VAL A 67 1.69 -2.22 7.67
C VAL A 67 0.74 -3.27 8.26
N VAL A 68 -0.06 -3.88 7.41
CA VAL A 68 -0.99 -4.96 7.76
C VAL A 68 -0.43 -6.26 7.19
N ARG A 69 -0.22 -7.28 8.03
CA ARG A 69 -0.04 -8.65 7.58
C ARG A 69 -1.42 -9.19 7.24
N VAL A 70 -1.61 -9.56 5.99
CA VAL A 70 -2.91 -9.98 5.46
C VAL A 70 -3.28 -11.35 6.02
N ASP A 71 -4.57 -11.54 6.28
CA ASP A 71 -5.08 -12.82 6.75
C ASP A 71 -4.71 -13.97 5.80
N PRO A 72 -4.37 -15.17 6.33
CA PRO A 72 -3.96 -16.31 5.51
C PRO A 72 -4.95 -16.69 4.43
N TRP A 73 -6.25 -16.59 4.70
CA TRP A 73 -7.28 -16.96 3.72
C TRP A 73 -7.30 -16.02 2.49
N VAL A 74 -6.96 -14.74 2.64
CA VAL A 74 -6.85 -13.81 1.50
C VAL A 74 -5.56 -14.07 0.73
N GLN A 75 -4.46 -14.33 1.44
CA GLN A 75 -3.18 -14.72 0.85
C GLN A 75 -3.31 -16.00 0.02
N GLU A 76 -4.00 -17.03 0.52
CA GLU A 76 -4.29 -18.27 -0.23
C GLU A 76 -5.13 -18.01 -1.49
N LEU A 77 -6.15 -17.15 -1.40
CA LEU A 77 -6.95 -16.75 -2.57
C LEU A 77 -6.09 -16.06 -3.62
N LEU A 78 -5.26 -15.10 -3.21
CA LEU A 78 -4.38 -14.37 -4.11
C LEU A 78 -3.33 -15.29 -4.72
N GLN A 79 -2.75 -16.20 -3.93
CA GLN A 79 -1.82 -17.24 -4.41
C GLN A 79 -2.46 -18.05 -5.56
N LYS A 80 -3.68 -18.54 -5.33
CA LYS A 80 -4.41 -19.33 -6.34
C LYS A 80 -4.70 -18.51 -7.60
N ALA A 81 -5.11 -17.26 -7.45
CA ALA A 81 -5.45 -16.39 -8.57
C ALA A 81 -4.22 -15.94 -9.37
N LEU A 82 -3.07 -15.74 -8.71
CA LEU A 82 -1.82 -15.38 -9.37
C LEU A 82 -1.10 -16.57 -10.01
N GLY A 83 -1.39 -17.80 -9.55
CA GLY A 83 -0.74 -19.01 -10.06
C GLY A 83 0.75 -19.13 -9.68
N GLU A 84 1.19 -18.48 -8.62
CA GLU A 84 2.57 -18.50 -8.13
C GLU A 84 2.61 -18.65 -6.60
N PRO A 85 3.67 -19.21 -6.00
CA PRO A 85 3.78 -19.37 -4.55
C PRO A 85 3.76 -18.02 -3.82
N LEU A 86 2.99 -17.91 -2.74
CA LEU A 86 2.89 -16.70 -1.93
C LEU A 86 2.77 -17.13 -0.47
N GLU A 87 3.88 -17.13 0.27
CA GLU A 87 3.94 -17.61 1.67
C GLU A 87 3.44 -16.58 2.68
N ASP A 88 3.70 -15.30 2.40
CA ASP A 88 3.24 -14.18 3.20
C ASP A 88 2.73 -13.06 2.29
N LEU A 89 1.81 -12.26 2.80
CA LEU A 89 1.34 -11.05 2.15
C LEU A 89 1.18 -9.94 3.17
N TYR A 90 1.67 -8.76 2.82
CA TYR A 90 1.51 -7.55 3.59
C TYR A 90 0.92 -6.46 2.69
N VAL A 91 0.27 -5.48 3.31
CA VAL A 91 -0.07 -4.21 2.67
C VAL A 91 0.53 -3.09 3.49
N ARG A 92 1.28 -2.21 2.83
CA ARG A 92 1.89 -1.04 3.45
C ARG A 92 1.23 0.23 2.94
N TYR A 93 0.88 1.12 3.86
CA TYR A 93 0.23 2.40 3.60
C TYR A 93 1.15 3.50 4.11
N GLY A 94 1.86 4.14 3.19
CA GLY A 94 2.85 5.18 3.46
C GLY A 94 2.28 6.59 3.36
N HIS A 95 3.09 7.54 3.83
CA HIS A 95 2.83 8.98 3.74
C HIS A 95 1.57 9.45 4.46
N LEU A 96 1.11 8.74 5.48
CA LEU A 96 -0.10 9.09 6.21
C LEU A 96 0.07 10.40 7.00
N HIS A 97 -1.03 11.14 7.16
CA HIS A 97 -1.10 12.32 8.03
C HIS A 97 -1.11 11.87 9.50
N HIS A 98 -1.96 10.90 9.83
CA HIS A 98 -2.05 10.27 11.14
C HIS A 98 -2.49 8.81 10.98
N THR A 99 -2.23 7.99 11.99
CA THR A 99 -2.77 6.62 12.11
C THR A 99 -3.91 6.62 13.13
N VAL A 100 -4.90 5.75 12.95
CA VAL A 100 -5.96 5.51 13.95
C VAL A 100 -5.93 4.09 14.50
N VAL A 101 -4.91 3.31 14.12
CA VAL A 101 -4.67 1.93 14.56
C VAL A 101 -3.30 1.79 15.22
N THR A 102 -3.14 0.73 16.01
CA THR A 102 -1.88 0.41 16.70
C THR A 102 -1.35 -0.97 16.33
N GLN A 103 -0.04 -1.19 16.47
CA GLN A 103 0.56 -2.51 16.27
C GLN A 103 -0.12 -3.57 17.15
N GLY A 104 -0.44 -4.72 16.55
CA GLY A 104 -1.17 -5.82 17.18
C GLY A 104 -2.70 -5.78 16.97
N GLN A 105 -3.25 -4.66 16.52
CA GLN A 105 -4.69 -4.53 16.23
C GLN A 105 -5.07 -5.39 15.01
N GLN A 106 -6.20 -6.10 15.11
CA GLN A 106 -6.87 -6.69 13.94
C GLN A 106 -7.67 -5.61 13.23
N VAL A 107 -7.64 -5.61 11.91
CA VAL A 107 -8.43 -4.71 11.07
C VAL A 107 -9.24 -5.51 10.07
N ASP A 108 -10.47 -5.08 9.82
CA ASP A 108 -11.27 -5.58 8.71
C ASP A 108 -10.98 -4.79 7.42
N ALA A 109 -11.23 -5.39 6.26
CA ALA A 109 -11.25 -4.63 5.02
C ALA A 109 -12.32 -3.53 5.09
N GLY A 110 -11.93 -2.30 4.74
CA GLY A 110 -12.79 -1.11 4.85
C GLY A 110 -12.64 -0.35 6.16
N GLU A 111 -11.99 -0.93 7.17
CA GLU A 111 -11.71 -0.23 8.41
C GLU A 111 -10.74 0.93 8.16
N CYS A 112 -11.03 2.09 8.73
CA CYS A 112 -10.16 3.26 8.64
C CYS A 112 -8.87 3.01 9.41
N ILE A 113 -7.72 3.23 8.77
CA ILE A 113 -6.39 3.04 9.38
C ILE A 113 -5.61 4.35 9.54
N GLY A 114 -6.09 5.42 8.91
CA GLY A 114 -5.49 6.74 8.97
C GLY A 114 -6.04 7.65 7.89
N SER A 115 -5.25 8.64 7.50
CA SER A 115 -5.57 9.52 6.38
C SER A 115 -4.34 9.89 5.57
N ILE A 116 -4.55 10.30 4.32
CA ILE A 116 -3.49 10.71 3.41
C ILE A 116 -2.76 11.93 3.96
N GLY A 117 -1.43 11.91 3.88
CA GLY A 117 -0.55 12.98 4.31
C GLY A 117 0.56 13.26 3.29
N LYS A 118 1.62 13.91 3.77
CA LYS A 118 2.70 14.50 2.94
C LYS A 118 4.06 13.82 3.16
N GLY A 119 4.06 12.67 3.82
CA GLY A 119 5.25 11.93 4.23
C GLY A 119 6.14 12.64 5.25
N ASP A 120 7.32 12.08 5.46
CA ASP A 120 8.30 12.53 6.46
C ASP A 120 8.68 14.02 6.25
N GLY A 121 8.41 14.85 7.25
CA GLY A 121 8.72 16.29 7.21
C GLY A 121 7.88 17.08 6.19
N GLY A 122 6.78 16.51 5.68
CA GLY A 122 5.92 17.17 4.69
C GLY A 122 6.58 17.37 3.32
N ARG A 123 7.56 16.52 3.00
CA ARG A 123 8.41 16.65 1.80
C ARG A 123 7.70 16.38 0.47
N TYR A 124 6.54 15.75 0.48
CA TYR A 124 5.78 15.41 -0.72
C TYR A 124 4.49 16.22 -0.84
N MET A 125 3.94 16.31 -2.05
CA MET A 125 2.51 16.62 -2.20
C MET A 125 1.70 15.51 -1.53
N ALA A 126 0.51 15.84 -1.02
CA ALA A 126 -0.33 14.84 -0.36
C ALA A 126 -0.62 13.67 -1.32
N HIS A 127 -0.35 12.44 -0.91
CA HIS A 127 -0.67 11.22 -1.68
C HIS A 127 -0.61 9.98 -0.76
N LEU A 128 -1.27 8.91 -1.16
CA LEU A 128 -1.10 7.59 -0.54
C LEU A 128 -0.06 6.80 -1.33
N HIS A 129 1.01 6.36 -0.69
CA HIS A 129 1.84 5.28 -1.23
C HIS A 129 1.29 3.93 -0.73
N ILE A 130 1.01 3.01 -1.64
CA ILE A 130 0.55 1.65 -1.31
C ILE A 130 1.40 0.59 -2.02
N ASP A 131 1.92 -0.38 -1.27
CA ASP A 131 2.63 -1.53 -1.83
C ASP A 131 2.29 -2.86 -1.15
N PHE A 132 2.69 -3.96 -1.81
CA PHE A 132 2.36 -5.34 -1.45
C PHE A 132 3.61 -6.20 -1.21
N PRO A 133 4.29 -6.08 -0.06
CA PRO A 133 5.38 -6.98 0.27
C PRO A 133 4.90 -8.43 0.32
N ARG A 134 5.62 -9.34 -0.34
CA ARG A 134 5.38 -10.81 -0.29
C ARG A 134 6.19 -11.52 0.80
N MET A 135 6.82 -10.74 1.67
CA MET A 135 7.63 -11.16 2.79
C MET A 135 7.70 -10.01 3.80
N ARG A 136 8.10 -10.31 5.04
CA ARG A 136 8.28 -9.26 6.06
C ARG A 136 9.45 -8.36 5.69
N ILE A 137 9.18 -7.06 5.54
CA ILE A 137 10.18 -6.02 5.30
C ILE A 137 10.19 -5.08 6.49
N PRO A 138 11.35 -4.79 7.11
CA PRO A 138 11.45 -3.76 8.14
C PRO A 138 10.87 -2.44 7.62
N PRO A 139 10.02 -1.74 8.39
CA PRO A 139 9.38 -0.49 7.94
C PRO A 139 10.36 0.60 7.46
N ASP A 140 11.59 0.61 7.95
CA ASP A 140 12.65 1.56 7.59
C ASP A 140 13.52 1.10 6.40
N ALA A 141 13.32 -0.12 5.90
CA ALA A 141 14.03 -0.66 4.76
C ALA A 141 13.35 -0.28 3.44
N TYR A 142 14.17 0.09 2.45
CA TYR A 142 13.72 0.37 1.09
C TYR A 142 14.67 -0.29 0.08
N PRO A 143 14.15 -1.01 -0.94
CA PRO A 143 14.98 -1.69 -1.93
C PRO A 143 15.74 -0.70 -2.82
N ARG A 144 16.95 -1.07 -3.25
CA ARG A 144 17.81 -0.22 -4.08
C ARG A 144 17.82 -0.64 -5.55
N THR A 145 17.38 -1.85 -5.86
CA THR A 145 17.40 -2.39 -7.24
C THR A 145 16.05 -2.94 -7.64
N GLU A 146 15.75 -2.88 -8.93
CA GLU A 146 14.55 -3.47 -9.50
C GLU A 146 14.43 -4.97 -9.18
N ALA A 147 15.56 -5.70 -9.19
CA ALA A 147 15.59 -7.12 -8.83
C ALA A 147 15.10 -7.37 -7.39
N GLN A 148 15.47 -6.51 -6.44
CA GLN A 148 14.96 -6.59 -5.07
C GLN A 148 13.45 -6.32 -5.05
N VAL A 149 12.97 -5.31 -5.79
CA VAL A 149 11.53 -5.01 -5.85
C VAL A 149 10.75 -6.20 -6.40
N ARG A 150 11.19 -6.81 -7.50
CA ARG A 150 10.54 -7.98 -8.10
C ARG A 150 10.54 -9.21 -7.18
N ALA A 151 11.60 -9.38 -6.40
CA ALA A 151 11.71 -10.50 -5.47
C ALA A 151 10.87 -10.30 -4.19
N GLN A 152 10.65 -9.06 -3.77
CA GLN A 152 10.09 -8.75 -2.44
C GLN A 152 8.66 -8.21 -2.49
N TYR A 153 8.18 -7.72 -3.63
CA TYR A 153 6.90 -7.04 -3.77
C TYR A 153 6.09 -7.61 -4.93
N LEU A 154 4.78 -7.72 -4.74
CA LEU A 154 3.85 -7.95 -5.84
C LEU A 154 3.57 -6.64 -6.58
N ASP A 155 3.41 -6.74 -7.90
CA ASP A 155 2.86 -5.66 -8.72
C ASP A 155 1.40 -5.38 -8.29
N PRO A 156 1.07 -4.17 -7.79
CA PRO A 156 -0.28 -3.81 -7.41
C PRO A 156 -1.32 -4.08 -8.51
N ALA A 157 -1.00 -3.87 -9.79
CA ALA A 157 -1.92 -4.13 -10.89
C ALA A 157 -2.32 -5.61 -10.98
N ARG A 158 -1.40 -6.53 -10.65
CA ARG A 158 -1.68 -7.97 -10.56
C ARG A 158 -2.56 -8.27 -9.35
N VAL A 159 -2.30 -7.65 -8.20
CA VAL A 159 -3.14 -7.82 -6.99
C VAL A 159 -4.57 -7.37 -7.26
N TRP A 160 -4.73 -6.18 -7.84
CA TRP A 160 -6.02 -5.62 -8.21
C TRP A 160 -6.75 -6.45 -9.26
N GLY A 161 -6.03 -7.04 -10.21
CA GLY A 161 -6.61 -7.86 -11.27
C GLY A 161 -6.99 -9.28 -10.83
N ALA A 162 -6.27 -9.84 -9.86
CA ALA A 162 -6.42 -11.23 -9.42
C ALA A 162 -7.65 -11.45 -8.53
N LEU A 163 -8.05 -10.44 -7.75
CA LEU A 163 -9.23 -10.55 -6.89
C LEU A 163 -10.42 -9.85 -7.56
N SER A 164 -11.34 -10.63 -8.13
CA SER A 164 -12.69 -10.14 -8.42
C SER A 164 -13.44 -9.98 -7.09
N PHE A 165 -13.61 -8.74 -6.66
CA PHE A 165 -14.35 -8.40 -5.45
C PHE A 165 -15.84 -8.78 -5.48
N ALA A 166 -16.33 -9.28 -6.64
CA ALA A 166 -17.68 -9.80 -6.81
C ALA A 166 -17.94 -11.09 -6.01
N ASP A 167 -16.90 -11.84 -5.62
CA ASP A 167 -17.07 -13.17 -5.02
C ASP A 167 -16.96 -13.18 -3.48
N ARG A 168 -16.56 -12.06 -2.84
CA ARG A 168 -16.33 -11.94 -1.39
C ARG A 168 -16.62 -10.51 -0.89
N PRO A 169 -17.69 -10.26 -0.13
CA PRO A 169 -18.08 -8.90 0.29
C PRO A 169 -17.10 -8.25 1.29
N ASN A 170 -16.21 -9.03 1.88
CA ASN A 170 -15.20 -8.60 2.85
C ASN A 170 -13.83 -8.33 2.21
N LEU A 171 -13.75 -8.25 0.88
CA LEU A 171 -12.61 -7.71 0.16
C LEU A 171 -13.06 -6.37 -0.44
N LEU A 172 -12.32 -5.27 -0.21
CA LEU A 172 -12.74 -3.96 -0.69
C LEU A 172 -12.77 -3.90 -2.23
N PRO A 173 -13.85 -3.42 -2.87
CA PRO A 173 -13.99 -3.32 -4.33
C PRO A 173 -12.95 -2.45 -5.01
#